data_AF-A0A974WV45-F1
#
_entry.id   AF-A0A974WV45-F1
#
_cell.length_a   1.000
_cell.length_b   1.000
_cell.length_c   1.000
_cell.angle_alpha   90.00
_cell.angle_beta   90.00
_cell.angle_gamma   90.00
#
_symmetry.space_group_name_H-M   'P 1'
#
loop_
_entity.id
_entity.type
_entity.pdbx_description
1 polymer ?
#
loop_
_entity_poly.entity_id
_entity_poly.type
_entity_poly.pdbx_seq_one_letter_code
_entity_poly.pdbx_strand_id
1 'polypeptide(L)'
;MPNLTKIETIKALDAVAKSGINANNIKEQFERTFAIAEATQELSNMLTPQLMQPIMQLQGRKLGFRTDRRYSEAEVQDCLIEATLQGVYPVGNQFNIIAGQCYITKEGFGKKLKDISGLSWLITPGVPKLHGDKGATIEMEVSWIYNGKSDKKTLPICVRFNSKTTGTDAIIGKAERKARAWLFQNITGQEVVDGEVEADHINVTSKPVYNSKVQESNLAADFEKANGDLI
;
A
#
# COMPACT_ATOMS: atom_id res chain seq x y z
N MET A 1 -8.74 -29.67 11.93
CA MET A 1 -8.13 -29.37 10.61
C MET A 1 -6.91 -30.25 10.46
N PRO A 2 -6.69 -30.94 9.33
CA PRO A 2 -5.49 -31.75 9.13
C PRO A 2 -4.25 -30.86 9.22
N ASN A 3 -3.23 -31.35 9.93
CA ASN A 3 -1.97 -30.64 10.16
C ASN A 3 -1.18 -30.63 8.84
N LEU A 4 -1.41 -29.63 7.99
CA LEU A 4 -0.63 -29.43 6.77
C LEU A 4 0.85 -29.29 7.14
N THR A 5 1.71 -29.96 6.39
CA THR A 5 3.15 -29.76 6.50
C THR A 5 3.48 -28.30 6.17
N LYS A 6 4.59 -27.77 6.70
CA LYS A 6 5.03 -26.39 6.42
C LYS A 6 5.06 -26.06 4.92
N ILE A 7 5.44 -27.03 4.08
CA ILE A 7 5.50 -26.87 2.62
C ILE A 7 4.10 -26.73 2.02
N GLU A 8 3.14 -27.54 2.45
CA GLU A 8 1.77 -27.47 1.97
C GLU A 8 1.10 -26.16 2.37
N THR A 9 1.34 -25.69 3.60
CA THR A 9 0.84 -24.38 4.05
C THR A 9 1.42 -23.23 3.23
N ILE A 10 2.72 -23.26 2.90
CA ILE A 10 3.33 -22.24 2.03
C ILE A 10 2.73 -22.28 0.63
N LYS A 11 2.51 -23.46 0.05
CA LYS A 11 1.85 -23.60 -1.26
C LYS A 11 0.43 -23.05 -1.25
N ALA A 12 -0.30 -23.27 -0.15
CA ALA A 12 -1.64 -22.73 0.02
C ALA A 12 -1.60 -21.20 0.14
N LEU A 13 -0.65 -20.63 0.88
CA LEU A 13 -0.44 -19.17 0.94
C LEU A 13 -0.18 -18.59 -0.46
N ASP A 14 0.68 -19.24 -1.26
CA ASP A 14 0.95 -18.81 -2.64
C ASP A 14 -0.31 -18.85 -3.53
N ALA A 15 -1.20 -19.82 -3.31
CA ALA A 15 -2.45 -19.95 -4.05
C ALA A 15 -3.43 -18.82 -3.70
N VAL A 16 -3.62 -18.54 -2.40
CA VAL A 16 -4.48 -17.44 -1.94
C VAL A 16 -3.92 -16.09 -2.41
N ALA A 17 -2.61 -15.88 -2.29
CA ALA A 17 -1.95 -14.67 -2.78
C ALA A 17 -2.19 -14.45 -4.29
N LYS A 18 -2.05 -15.50 -5.11
CA LYS A 18 -2.35 -15.43 -6.56
C LYS A 18 -3.81 -15.08 -6.82
N SER A 19 -4.74 -15.68 -6.08
CA SER A 19 -6.17 -15.37 -6.20
C SER A 19 -6.44 -13.89 -5.90
N GLY A 20 -5.93 -13.39 -4.78
CA GLY A 20 -6.07 -11.99 -4.38
C GLY A 20 -5.40 -11.00 -5.35
N ILE A 21 -4.23 -11.33 -5.90
CA ILE A 21 -3.60 -10.52 -6.96
C ILE A 21 -4.50 -10.44 -8.19
N ASN A 22 -5.04 -11.58 -8.64
CA ASN A 22 -5.94 -11.64 -9.80
C ASN A 22 -7.24 -10.89 -9.58
N ALA A 23 -7.74 -10.84 -8.33
CA ALA A 23 -8.95 -10.10 -7.98
C ALA A 23 -8.85 -8.61 -8.32
N ASN A 24 -7.65 -8.01 -8.33
CA ASN A 24 -7.45 -6.62 -8.76
C ASN A 24 -7.87 -6.36 -10.23
N ASN A 25 -7.95 -7.41 -11.06
CA ASN A 25 -8.35 -7.31 -12.46
C ASN A 25 -9.87 -7.49 -12.68
N ILE A 26 -10.63 -7.80 -11.63
CA ILE A 26 -12.09 -7.89 -11.69
C ILE A 26 -12.67 -6.48 -11.92
N LYS A 27 -13.56 -6.34 -12.92
CA LYS A 27 -14.10 -5.03 -13.33
C LYS A 27 -15.21 -4.58 -12.39
N GLU A 28 -16.06 -5.53 -11.99
CA GLU A 28 -17.22 -5.39 -11.14
C GLU A 28 -16.78 -4.99 -9.71
N GLN A 29 -17.26 -3.85 -9.23
CA GLN A 29 -16.71 -3.25 -8.00
C GLN A 29 -16.95 -4.12 -6.76
N PHE A 30 -18.17 -4.60 -6.55
CA PHE A 30 -18.49 -5.42 -5.37
C PHE A 30 -17.79 -6.78 -5.40
N GLU A 31 -17.78 -7.45 -6.56
CA GLU A 31 -17.09 -8.73 -6.71
C GLU A 31 -15.61 -8.59 -6.39
N ARG A 32 -14.95 -7.55 -6.92
CA ARG A 32 -13.58 -7.20 -6.56
C ARG A 32 -13.43 -6.96 -5.06
N THR A 33 -14.32 -6.17 -4.45
CA THR A 33 -14.28 -5.88 -3.00
C THR A 33 -14.35 -7.15 -2.17
N PHE A 34 -15.31 -8.04 -2.43
CA PHE A 34 -15.47 -9.28 -1.68
C PHE A 34 -14.31 -10.24 -1.92
N ALA A 35 -13.84 -10.39 -3.16
CA ALA A 35 -12.69 -11.23 -3.48
C ALA A 35 -11.40 -10.77 -2.78
N ILE A 36 -11.16 -9.46 -2.71
CA ILE A 36 -10.03 -8.90 -1.96
C ILE A 36 -10.21 -9.13 -0.45
N ALA A 37 -11.39 -8.87 0.10
CA ALA A 37 -11.67 -9.06 1.52
C ALA A 37 -11.51 -10.52 1.96
N GLU A 38 -11.99 -11.47 1.16
CA GLU A 38 -11.82 -12.91 1.37
C GLU A 38 -10.33 -13.30 1.35
N ALA A 39 -9.59 -12.86 0.34
CA ALA A 39 -8.15 -13.13 0.26
C ALA A 39 -7.38 -12.54 1.45
N THR A 40 -7.71 -11.31 1.88
CA THR A 40 -7.14 -10.69 3.08
C THR A 40 -7.41 -11.54 4.33
N GLN A 41 -8.66 -11.96 4.53
CA GLN A 41 -9.06 -12.74 5.69
C GLN A 41 -8.39 -14.12 5.71
N GLU A 42 -8.32 -14.80 4.56
CA GLU A 42 -7.66 -16.10 4.43
C GLU A 42 -6.16 -15.99 4.71
N LEU A 43 -5.46 -15.01 4.11
CA LEU A 43 -4.05 -14.77 4.39
C LEU A 43 -3.81 -14.49 5.87
N SER A 44 -4.63 -13.64 6.50
CA SER A 44 -4.55 -13.35 7.93
C SER A 44 -4.70 -14.61 8.78
N ASN A 45 -5.64 -15.49 8.45
CA ASN A 45 -5.87 -16.73 9.19
C ASN A 45 -4.73 -17.75 9.02
N MET A 46 -4.11 -17.77 7.83
CA MET A 46 -3.03 -18.69 7.50
C MET A 46 -1.67 -18.25 8.03
N LEU A 47 -1.42 -16.94 8.17
CA LEU A 47 -0.19 -16.36 8.71
C LEU A 47 -0.15 -16.47 10.23
N THR A 48 -0.02 -17.70 10.74
CA THR A 48 0.08 -17.98 12.18
C THR A 48 1.35 -17.39 12.79
N PRO A 49 1.43 -17.22 14.14
CA PRO A 49 2.65 -16.74 14.80
C PRO A 49 3.90 -17.54 14.45
N GLN A 50 3.77 -18.86 14.26
CA GLN A 50 4.88 -19.73 13.87
C GLN A 50 5.39 -19.43 12.45
N LEU A 51 4.51 -19.04 11.54
CA LEU A 51 4.87 -18.64 10.16
C LEU A 51 5.35 -17.19 10.09
N MET A 52 4.83 -16.32 10.95
CA MET A 52 5.26 -14.92 11.06
C MET A 52 6.65 -14.79 11.67
N GLN A 53 7.06 -15.68 12.57
CA GLN A 53 8.37 -15.61 13.25
C GLN A 53 9.58 -15.40 12.29
N PRO A 54 9.78 -16.19 11.21
CA PRO A 54 10.86 -15.93 10.27
C PRO A 54 10.70 -14.63 9.49
N ILE A 55 9.47 -14.18 9.22
CA ILE A 55 9.20 -12.89 8.56
C ILE A 55 9.59 -11.73 9.50
N MET A 56 9.28 -11.84 10.78
CA MET A 56 9.66 -10.85 11.80
C MET A 56 11.18 -10.69 11.91
N GLN A 57 11.95 -11.77 11.69
CA GLN A 57 13.42 -11.69 11.65
C GLN A 57 13.97 -10.88 10.46
N LEU A 58 13.20 -10.76 9.37
CA LEU A 58 13.54 -9.95 8.20
C LEU A 58 13.32 -8.45 8.43
N GLN A 59 12.55 -8.07 9.46
CA GLN A 59 12.24 -6.68 9.78
C GLN A 59 13.53 -5.87 10.08
N GLY A 60 13.70 -4.76 9.37
CA GLY A 60 14.85 -3.86 9.50
C GLY A 60 16.12 -4.34 8.79
N ARG A 61 16.08 -5.50 8.11
CA ARG A 61 17.24 -6.10 7.42
C ARG A 61 17.26 -5.72 5.94
N LYS A 62 18.47 -5.64 5.37
CA LYS A 62 18.66 -5.34 3.94
C LYS A 62 18.14 -6.44 3.00
N LEU A 63 18.25 -7.71 3.41
CA LEU A 63 17.74 -8.85 2.65
C LEU A 63 16.21 -8.98 2.75
N GLY A 64 15.64 -8.45 3.84
CA GLY A 64 14.21 -8.35 4.08
C GLY A 64 13.70 -6.99 3.65
N PHE A 65 12.98 -6.35 4.58
CA PHE A 65 12.36 -5.04 4.41
C PHE A 65 12.85 -4.07 5.47
N ARG A 66 12.95 -2.78 5.12
CA ARG A 66 13.29 -1.71 6.05
C ARG A 66 12.06 -1.19 6.77
N THR A 67 12.31 -0.72 7.99
CA THR A 67 11.30 -0.07 8.81
C THR A 67 11.90 1.18 9.46
N ASP A 68 11.10 2.21 9.65
CA ASP A 68 11.47 3.46 10.35
C ASP A 68 11.44 3.30 11.89
N ARG A 69 10.64 2.37 12.40
CA ARG A 69 10.66 1.89 13.79
C ARG A 69 10.51 0.38 13.86
N ARG A 70 10.51 -0.18 15.07
CA ARG A 70 10.07 -1.56 15.29
C ARG A 70 8.54 -1.62 15.27
N TYR A 71 8.02 -2.58 14.52
CA TYR A 71 6.60 -2.86 14.39
C TYR A 71 6.26 -4.20 15.05
N SER A 72 5.06 -4.27 15.60
CA SER A 72 4.47 -5.50 16.15
C SER A 72 4.17 -6.52 15.06
N GLU A 73 3.94 -7.77 15.46
CA GLU A 73 3.60 -8.84 14.52
C GLU A 73 2.32 -8.53 13.72
N ALA A 74 1.29 -7.97 14.38
CA ALA A 74 0.04 -7.57 13.73
C ALA A 74 0.27 -6.46 12.69
N GLU A 75 1.00 -5.39 13.04
CA GLU A 75 1.32 -4.32 12.08
C GLU A 75 2.11 -4.83 10.87
N VAL A 76 3.04 -5.77 11.09
CA VAL A 76 3.81 -6.40 10.00
C VAL A 76 2.92 -7.30 9.16
N GLN A 77 2.02 -8.06 9.77
CA GLN A 77 1.08 -8.93 9.09
C GLN A 77 0.16 -8.13 8.15
N ASP A 78 -0.42 -7.03 8.62
CA ASP A 78 -1.28 -6.17 7.82
C ASP A 78 -0.53 -5.62 6.59
N CYS A 79 0.66 -5.06 6.81
CA CYS A 79 1.50 -4.55 5.71
C CYS A 79 1.95 -5.66 4.75
N LEU A 80 2.22 -6.86 5.26
CA LEU A 80 2.61 -8.01 4.45
C LEU A 80 1.46 -8.46 3.54
N ILE A 81 0.24 -8.52 4.08
CA ILE A 81 -0.95 -8.89 3.30
C ILE A 81 -1.19 -7.86 2.20
N GLU A 82 -1.16 -6.56 2.55
CA GLU A 82 -1.28 -5.48 1.57
C GLU A 82 -0.21 -5.59 0.46
N ALA A 83 1.06 -5.72 0.84
CA ALA A 83 2.18 -5.91 -0.09
C ALA A 83 1.96 -7.11 -1.02
N THR A 84 1.53 -8.24 -0.44
CA THR A 84 1.31 -9.50 -1.16
C THR A 84 0.20 -9.37 -2.18
N LEU A 85 -0.92 -8.74 -1.82
CA LEU A 85 -2.04 -8.48 -2.73
C LEU A 85 -1.67 -7.48 -3.83
N GLN A 86 -0.67 -6.63 -3.60
CA GLN A 86 -0.06 -5.78 -4.63
C GLN A 86 1.07 -6.48 -5.43
N GLY A 87 1.36 -7.76 -5.14
CA GLY A 87 2.31 -8.59 -5.88
C GLY A 87 3.78 -8.35 -5.53
N VAL A 88 4.09 -7.82 -4.34
CA VAL A 88 5.46 -7.63 -3.82
C VAL A 88 5.64 -8.32 -2.48
N TYR A 89 6.90 -8.66 -2.15
CA TYR A 89 7.19 -9.57 -1.03
C TYR A 89 8.33 -9.05 -0.13
N PRO A 90 8.48 -9.55 1.12
CA PRO A 90 9.48 -9.06 2.07
C PRO A 90 10.91 -9.14 1.57
N VAL A 91 11.24 -10.12 0.72
CA VAL A 91 12.61 -10.41 0.32
C VAL A 91 13.05 -9.51 -0.83
N GLY A 92 14.28 -9.00 -0.73
CA GLY A 92 14.86 -8.11 -1.74
C GLY A 92 14.36 -6.67 -1.62
N ASN A 93 13.93 -6.27 -0.42
CA ASN A 93 13.52 -4.91 -0.11
C ASN A 93 12.39 -4.42 -1.04
N GLN A 94 11.42 -5.27 -1.43
CA GLN A 94 10.39 -4.89 -2.40
C GLN A 94 9.29 -4.01 -1.80
N PHE A 95 9.04 -4.14 -0.50
CA PHE A 95 8.29 -3.18 0.28
C PHE A 95 9.01 -2.87 1.58
N ASN A 96 8.65 -1.76 2.20
CA ASN A 96 9.09 -1.31 3.52
C ASN A 96 7.85 -0.96 4.36
N ILE A 97 8.02 -0.82 5.67
CA ILE A 97 6.98 -0.26 6.54
C ILE A 97 7.45 1.11 7.03
N ILE A 98 6.70 2.16 6.70
CA ILE A 98 7.02 3.53 7.07
C ILE A 98 5.75 4.15 7.66
N ALA A 99 5.85 4.73 8.86
CA ALA A 99 4.71 5.25 9.61
C ALA A 99 3.51 4.28 9.72
N GLY A 100 3.78 2.98 9.82
CA GLY A 100 2.76 1.92 9.93
C GLY A 100 2.08 1.55 8.63
N GLN A 101 2.56 2.03 7.48
CA GLN A 101 1.97 1.77 6.17
C GLN A 101 2.91 0.98 5.26
N CYS A 102 2.32 0.18 4.37
CA CYS A 102 3.05 -0.51 3.32
C CYS A 102 3.59 0.49 2.30
N TYR A 103 4.90 0.45 2.09
CA TYR A 103 5.60 1.29 1.12
C TYR A 103 6.32 0.43 0.10
N ILE A 104 5.73 0.27 -1.10
CA ILE A 104 6.43 -0.40 -2.21
C ILE A 104 7.67 0.40 -2.59
N THR A 105 8.83 -0.25 -2.63
CA THR A 105 10.11 0.40 -2.93
C THR A 105 10.37 0.50 -4.43
N LYS A 106 11.51 1.10 -4.81
CA LYS A 106 11.97 1.02 -6.20
C LYS A 106 12.22 -0.43 -6.61
N GLU A 107 12.76 -1.29 -5.74
CA GLU A 107 12.98 -2.71 -6.04
C GLU A 107 11.66 -3.44 -6.27
N GLY A 108 10.62 -3.12 -5.49
CA GLY A 108 9.27 -3.68 -5.67
C GLY A 108 8.66 -3.32 -7.01
N PHE A 109 8.65 -2.04 -7.39
CA PHE A 109 8.21 -1.67 -8.74
C PHE A 109 9.12 -2.24 -9.83
N GLY A 110 10.42 -2.37 -9.56
CA GLY A 110 11.35 -3.04 -10.47
C GLY A 110 10.98 -4.49 -10.73
N LYS A 111 10.58 -5.25 -9.70
CA LYS A 111 10.03 -6.60 -9.82
C LYS A 111 8.72 -6.58 -10.61
N LYS A 112 7.77 -5.73 -10.22
CA LYS A 112 6.46 -5.63 -10.90
C LYS A 112 6.61 -5.34 -12.41
N LEU A 113 7.53 -4.44 -12.79
CA LEU A 113 7.82 -4.15 -14.19
C LEU A 113 8.48 -5.34 -14.92
N LYS A 114 9.40 -6.05 -14.25
CA LYS A 114 10.06 -7.24 -14.83
C LYS A 114 9.09 -8.40 -15.11
N ASP A 115 8.03 -8.50 -14.31
CA ASP A 115 7.02 -9.55 -14.48
C ASP A 115 6.06 -9.27 -15.66
N ILE A 116 6.08 -8.06 -16.23
CA ILE A 116 5.26 -7.72 -17.40
C ILE A 116 5.93 -8.29 -18.64
N SER A 117 5.31 -9.33 -19.21
CA SER A 117 5.76 -9.93 -20.47
C SER A 117 5.80 -8.90 -21.60
N GLY A 118 6.87 -8.94 -22.39
CA GLY A 118 7.07 -8.05 -23.53
C GLY A 118 7.49 -6.62 -23.17
N LEU A 119 7.75 -6.32 -21.89
CA LEU A 119 8.26 -5.02 -21.43
C LEU A 119 9.79 -5.07 -21.21
N SER A 120 10.50 -4.12 -21.82
CA SER A 120 11.86 -3.74 -21.42
C SER A 120 11.91 -2.24 -21.18
N TRP A 121 12.75 -1.79 -20.25
CA TRP A 121 12.79 -0.39 -19.87
C TRP A 121 14.16 0.04 -19.35
N LEU A 122 14.42 1.34 -19.45
CA LEU A 122 15.58 2.03 -18.90
C LEU A 122 15.10 3.34 -18.27
N ILE A 123 15.55 3.61 -17.05
CA ILE A 123 15.32 4.88 -16.36
C ILE A 123 16.67 5.53 -16.11
N THR A 124 16.88 6.71 -16.66
CA THR A 124 18.11 7.48 -16.52
C THR A 124 17.83 8.73 -15.67
N PRO A 125 18.44 8.85 -14.47
CA PRO A 125 18.29 10.04 -13.66
C PRO A 125 19.11 11.20 -14.24
N GLY A 126 18.50 12.38 -14.30
CA GLY A 126 19.20 13.64 -14.49
C GLY A 126 19.91 14.12 -13.22
N VAL A 127 20.45 15.33 -13.27
CA VAL A 127 21.10 15.96 -12.10
C VAL A 127 20.03 16.58 -11.19
N PRO A 128 19.98 16.23 -9.89
CA PRO A 128 19.07 16.86 -8.94
C PRO A 128 19.31 18.38 -8.85
N LYS A 129 18.24 19.16 -9.02
CA LYS A 129 18.20 20.60 -8.76
C LYS A 129 17.60 20.82 -7.37
N LEU A 130 18.37 21.37 -6.45
CA LEU A 130 17.92 21.62 -5.08
C LEU A 130 17.13 22.92 -4.99
N HIS A 131 16.05 22.91 -4.21
CA HIS A 131 15.19 24.04 -3.90
C HIS A 131 15.22 24.27 -2.38
N GLY A 132 16.30 24.87 -1.91
CA GLY A 132 16.59 25.03 -0.48
C GLY A 132 16.85 23.69 0.22
N ASP A 133 16.45 23.59 1.48
CA ASP A 133 16.77 22.44 2.35
C ASP A 133 15.71 21.33 2.38
N LYS A 134 14.58 21.53 1.69
CA LYS A 134 13.39 20.69 1.85
C LYS A 134 12.89 20.00 0.58
N GLY A 135 13.39 20.39 -0.59
CA GLY A 135 12.86 19.92 -1.86
C GLY A 135 13.90 19.90 -2.97
N ALA A 136 13.82 18.90 -3.83
CA ALA A 136 14.61 18.80 -5.05
C ALA A 136 13.71 18.42 -6.21
N THR A 137 14.07 18.87 -7.40
CA THR A 137 13.48 18.40 -8.66
C THR A 137 14.54 17.69 -9.47
N ILE A 138 14.18 16.54 -10.02
CA ILE A 138 15.03 15.73 -10.89
C ILE A 138 14.23 15.30 -12.11
N GLU A 139 14.81 15.48 -13.29
CA GLU A 139 14.26 14.95 -14.52
C GLU A 139 14.64 13.48 -14.64
N MET A 140 13.63 12.61 -14.76
CA MET A 140 13.82 11.17 -14.96
C MET A 140 13.45 10.84 -16.41
N GLU A 141 14.43 10.48 -17.23
CA GLU A 141 14.14 9.97 -18.57
C GLU A 141 13.76 8.50 -18.46
N VAL A 142 12.55 8.18 -18.88
CA VAL A 142 12.00 6.82 -18.90
C VAL A 142 11.86 6.41 -20.36
N SER A 143 12.59 5.39 -20.78
CA SER A 143 12.50 4.79 -22.11
C SER A 143 12.04 3.34 -21.97
N TRP A 144 11.10 2.89 -22.81
CA TRP A 144 10.60 1.52 -22.75
C TRP A 144 10.26 0.97 -24.13
N ILE A 145 10.25 -0.37 -24.22
CA ILE A 145 9.67 -1.13 -25.33
C ILE A 145 8.59 -2.00 -24.74
N TYR A 146 7.36 -1.90 -25.25
CA TYR A 146 6.26 -2.75 -24.86
C TYR A 146 5.60 -3.37 -26.10
N ASN A 147 5.58 -4.70 -26.17
CA ASN A 147 5.05 -5.45 -27.31
C ASN A 147 5.59 -4.96 -28.66
N GLY A 148 6.90 -4.71 -28.73
CA GLY A 148 7.61 -4.27 -29.92
C GLY A 148 7.53 -2.77 -30.24
N LYS A 149 6.76 -1.98 -29.48
CA LYS A 149 6.67 -0.52 -29.65
C LYS A 149 7.58 0.19 -28.67
N SER A 150 8.48 1.02 -29.18
CA SER A 150 9.36 1.86 -28.35
C SER A 150 8.74 3.23 -28.10
N ASP A 151 8.89 3.72 -26.88
CA ASP A 151 8.45 5.05 -26.47
C ASP A 151 9.40 5.60 -25.38
N LYS A 152 9.37 6.91 -25.17
CA LYS A 152 10.16 7.61 -24.16
C LYS A 152 9.45 8.83 -23.60
N LYS A 153 9.69 9.12 -22.32
CA LYS A 153 9.17 10.31 -21.64
C LYS A 153 10.13 10.81 -20.58
N THR A 154 10.31 12.13 -20.52
CA THR A 154 11.00 12.78 -19.40
C THR A 154 9.98 13.22 -18.36
N LEU A 155 10.15 12.78 -17.12
CA LEU A 155 9.29 13.12 -15.99
C LEU A 155 10.01 14.09 -15.05
N PRO A 156 9.48 15.30 -14.82
CA PRO A 156 9.94 16.12 -13.71
C PRO A 156 9.42 15.54 -12.40
N ILE A 157 10.30 14.98 -11.58
CA ILE A 157 9.95 14.42 -10.28
C ILE A 157 10.38 15.36 -9.16
N CYS A 158 9.40 15.75 -8.34
CA CYS A 158 9.63 16.48 -7.10
C CYS A 158 9.84 15.49 -5.95
N VAL A 159 10.91 15.71 -5.19
CA VAL A 159 11.28 14.90 -4.03
C VAL A 159 11.43 15.79 -2.81
N ARG A 160 10.66 15.49 -1.76
CA ARG A 160 10.85 16.07 -0.44
C ARG A 160 12.01 15.38 0.27
N PHE A 161 12.91 16.16 0.86
CA PHE A 161 14.04 15.64 1.64
C PHE A 161 14.38 16.57 2.81
N ASN A 162 15.29 16.12 3.68
CA ASN A 162 15.90 16.98 4.69
C ASN A 162 17.41 17.03 4.42
N SER A 163 17.93 18.18 4.01
CA SER A 163 19.32 18.36 3.59
C SER A 163 20.35 17.97 4.65
N LYS A 164 19.97 17.96 5.93
CA LYS A 164 20.85 17.58 7.04
C LYS A 164 21.05 16.07 7.18
N THR A 165 20.14 15.26 6.65
CA THR A 165 20.13 13.80 6.85
C THR A 165 20.03 13.00 5.56
N THR A 166 19.75 13.66 4.43
CA THR A 166 19.47 13.02 3.14
C THR A 166 20.56 13.36 2.12
N GLY A 167 21.35 12.36 1.73
CA GLY A 167 22.29 12.48 0.62
C GLY A 167 21.61 12.43 -0.75
N THR A 168 22.33 12.85 -1.79
CA THR A 168 21.89 12.87 -3.18
C THR A 168 21.36 11.51 -3.66
N ASP A 169 21.96 10.40 -3.24
CA ASP A 169 21.53 9.05 -3.60
C ASP A 169 20.10 8.73 -3.15
N ALA A 170 19.69 9.24 -1.99
CA ALA A 170 18.33 9.04 -1.49
C ALA A 170 17.31 9.89 -2.27
N ILE A 171 17.70 11.06 -2.78
CA ILE A 171 16.88 11.85 -3.70
C ILE A 171 16.66 11.07 -4.99
N ILE A 172 17.74 10.57 -5.60
CA ILE A 172 17.70 9.76 -6.83
C ILE A 172 16.87 8.49 -6.60
N GLY A 173 17.06 7.80 -5.47
CA GLY A 173 16.32 6.58 -5.15
C GLY A 173 14.80 6.82 -5.01
N LYS A 174 14.38 7.94 -4.40
CA LYS A 174 12.96 8.33 -4.33
C LYS A 174 12.41 8.66 -5.72
N ALA A 175 13.16 9.39 -6.53
CA ALA A 175 12.73 9.73 -7.89
C ALA A 175 12.64 8.51 -8.80
N GLU A 176 13.58 7.58 -8.69
CA GLU A 176 13.58 6.31 -9.40
C GLU A 176 12.36 5.46 -9.03
N ARG A 177 11.98 5.41 -7.74
CA ARG A 177 10.73 4.77 -7.31
C ARG A 177 9.52 5.39 -8.01
N LYS A 178 9.38 6.73 -7.96
CA LYS A 178 8.25 7.45 -8.58
C LYS A 178 8.20 7.24 -10.10
N ALA A 179 9.34 7.23 -10.78
CA ALA A 179 9.42 6.94 -12.22
C ALA A 179 9.01 5.50 -12.55
N ARG A 180 9.43 4.51 -11.75
CA ARG A 180 9.01 3.11 -11.92
C ARG A 180 7.51 2.92 -11.64
N ALA A 181 6.98 3.57 -10.61
CA ALA A 181 5.56 3.57 -10.30
C ALA A 181 4.74 4.18 -11.44
N TRP A 182 5.18 5.32 -11.98
CA TRP A 182 4.56 5.95 -13.14
C TRP A 182 4.56 5.03 -14.36
N LEU A 183 5.70 4.40 -14.68
CA LEU A 183 5.78 3.47 -15.81
C LEU A 183 4.84 2.27 -15.61
N PHE A 184 4.79 1.72 -14.39
CA PHE A 184 3.91 0.61 -14.06
C PHE A 184 2.43 0.99 -14.27
N GLN A 185 2.00 2.14 -13.77
CA GLN A 185 0.65 2.67 -14.00
C GLN A 185 0.38 2.90 -15.49
N ASN A 186 1.33 3.47 -16.22
CA ASN A 186 1.20 3.75 -17.66
C ASN A 186 1.04 2.47 -18.51
N ILE A 187 1.69 1.38 -18.13
CA ILE A 187 1.60 0.11 -18.86
C ILE A 187 0.38 -0.71 -18.45
N THR A 188 0.03 -0.74 -17.16
CA THR A 188 -0.99 -1.63 -16.62
C THR A 188 -2.36 -0.99 -16.44
N GLY A 189 -2.43 0.35 -16.40
CA GLY A 189 -3.63 1.09 -16.00
C GLY A 189 -3.96 1.00 -14.50
N GLN A 190 -3.16 0.29 -13.70
CA GLN A 190 -3.38 0.19 -12.25
C GLN A 190 -2.93 1.48 -11.56
N GLU A 191 -3.84 2.09 -10.79
CA GLU A 191 -3.50 3.24 -9.96
C GLU A 191 -2.57 2.83 -8.83
N VAL A 192 -1.50 3.59 -8.66
CA VAL A 192 -0.54 3.44 -7.56
C VAL A 192 -0.73 4.63 -6.64
N VAL A 193 -1.17 4.38 -5.41
CA VAL A 193 -1.26 5.41 -4.38
C VAL A 193 0.16 5.86 -4.01
N ASP A 194 0.40 7.16 -3.94
CA ASP A 194 1.69 7.68 -3.51
C ASP A 194 1.85 7.40 -2.02
N GLY A 195 2.67 6.39 -1.67
CA GLY A 195 2.99 6.03 -0.28
C GLY A 195 3.83 7.07 0.47
N GLU A 196 3.89 8.33 0.00
CA GLU A 196 4.49 9.41 0.76
C GLU A 196 3.56 9.79 1.93
N VAL A 197 3.84 9.22 3.09
CA VAL A 197 3.24 9.65 4.36
C VAL A 197 3.70 11.06 4.69
N GLU A 198 2.76 12.01 4.74
CA GLU A 198 2.97 13.26 5.43
C GLU A 198 3.01 12.97 6.94
N ALA A 199 4.08 13.38 7.62
CA ALA A 199 4.17 13.30 9.07
C ALA A 199 3.33 14.39 9.76
N ASP A 200 2.14 14.65 9.24
CA ASP A 200 1.15 15.50 9.89
C ASP A 200 0.20 14.59 10.64
N HIS A 201 0.56 14.31 11.89
CA HIS A 201 -0.34 13.66 12.83
C HIS A 201 -1.59 14.52 12.97
N ILE A 202 -2.73 14.07 12.42
CA ILE A 202 -4.03 14.65 12.78
C ILE A 202 -4.26 14.27 14.25
N ASN A 203 -3.93 15.18 15.15
CA ASN A 203 -4.24 15.03 16.56
C ASN A 203 -5.74 15.27 16.74
N VAL A 204 -6.54 14.20 16.59
CA VAL A 204 -7.96 14.23 16.94
C VAL A 204 -8.04 14.18 18.46
N THR A 205 -7.82 15.34 19.09
CA THR A 205 -8.20 15.52 20.49
C THR A 205 -9.71 15.62 20.50
N SER A 206 -10.38 14.49 20.72
CA SER A 206 -11.81 14.46 20.98
C SER A 206 -12.11 15.28 22.22
N LYS A 207 -12.74 16.45 22.05
CA LYS A 207 -13.35 17.16 23.17
C LYS A 207 -14.56 16.33 23.62
N PRO A 208 -14.65 15.96 24.91
CA PRO A 208 -15.86 15.31 25.40
C PRO A 208 -17.04 16.27 25.19
N VAL A 209 -18.01 15.83 24.39
CA VAL A 209 -19.28 16.53 24.26
C VAL A 209 -20.02 16.34 25.58
N TYR A 210 -20.15 17.42 26.35
CA TYR A 210 -20.93 17.43 27.57
C TYR A 210 -22.40 17.19 27.18
N ASN A 211 -22.96 16.09 27.68
CA ASN A 211 -24.33 15.68 27.36
C ASN A 211 -25.31 16.61 28.07
N SER A 212 -25.82 17.64 27.38
CA SER A 212 -26.86 18.52 27.92
C SER A 212 -28.22 17.85 27.78
N LYS A 213 -28.71 17.33 28.90
CA LYS A 213 -30.12 17.07 29.27
C LYS A 213 -31.03 16.56 28.13
N VAL A 214 -31.26 15.25 28.16
CA VAL A 214 -32.46 14.63 27.56
C VAL A 214 -33.69 15.31 28.18
N GLN A 215 -34.41 16.09 27.38
CA GLN A 215 -35.77 16.51 27.68
C GLN A 215 -36.69 15.37 27.23
N GLU A 216 -37.23 14.63 28.20
CA GLU A 216 -38.30 13.67 27.95
C GLU A 216 -39.54 14.43 27.47
N SER A 217 -39.83 14.37 26.17
CA SER A 217 -41.13 14.75 25.61
C SER A 217 -42.02 13.50 25.54
N ASN A 218 -43.04 13.47 26.39
CA ASN A 218 -44.07 12.44 26.46
C ASN A 218 -44.77 12.23 25.09
N LEU A 219 -44.47 11.12 24.41
CA LEU A 219 -45.09 10.73 23.14
C LEU A 219 -46.35 9.86 23.30
N ALA A 220 -46.99 9.89 24.48
CA ALA A 220 -48.14 9.05 24.81
C ALA A 220 -49.49 9.78 24.95
N ALA A 221 -49.55 11.10 24.68
CA ALA A 221 -50.78 11.89 24.83
C ALA A 221 -51.43 12.34 23.50
N ASP A 222 -50.78 12.14 22.35
CA ASP A 222 -51.24 12.68 21.06
C ASP A 222 -51.89 11.63 20.13
N PHE A 223 -52.02 10.37 20.55
CA PHE A 223 -52.70 9.33 19.76
C PHE A 223 -54.19 9.12 20.10
N GLU A 224 -54.71 9.74 21.17
CA GLU A 224 -56.11 9.59 21.59
C GLU A 224 -57.03 10.78 21.21
N LYS A 225 -56.50 11.82 20.53
CA LYS A 225 -57.31 12.97 20.05
C LYS A 225 -57.59 12.98 18.54
N ALA A 226 -57.21 11.93 17.81
CA ALA A 226 -57.35 11.88 16.35
C ALA A 226 -58.48 10.96 15.82
N ASN A 227 -59.28 10.32 16.68
CA ASN A 227 -60.36 9.39 16.26
C ASN A 227 -61.72 9.67 16.93
N GLY A 228 -62.01 10.92 17.30
CA GLY A 228 -63.20 11.28 18.07
C GLY A 228 -64.24 12.16 17.37
N ASP A 229 -64.11 12.48 16.08
CA ASP A 229 -65.11 13.25 15.33
C ASP A 229 -65.26 12.72 13.90
N LEU A 230 -65.96 11.59 13.77
CA LEU A 230 -66.67 11.18 12.57
C LEU A 230 -67.90 10.38 13.01
N ILE A 231 -69.06 11.05 12.90
CA ILE A 231 -70.46 10.65 13.12
C ILE A 231 -71.01 10.90 14.53
#